data_AF-A0A926PG20-F1
#
_entry.id   AF-A0A926PG20-F1
#
_cell.length_a   1.000
_cell.length_b   1.000
_cell.length_c   1.000
_cell.angle_alpha   90.00
_cell.angle_beta   90.00
_cell.angle_gamma   90.00
#
_symmetry.space_group_name_H-M   'P 1'
#
loop_
_entity.id
_entity.type
_entity.pdbx_description
1 polymer ?
#
loop_
_entity_poly.entity_id
_entity_poly.type
_entity_poly.pdbx_seq_one_letter_code
_entity_poly.pdbx_strand_id
1 'polypeptide(L)'
;MQMRFLSKLSLFLVFLTFPHFLPPSSKSIFCPLLAWSAEIREYGNDGRNGSDGRTGQRGRDGQSQTIFADGSPLNLDLSAEDGSSGEDGLSGENADCERQPRDVDHDVRAADGGKGGNGGNGGDGGDGGALTIHYTNLADLKKIAVRANGGRGGRSGRGAYGGEGCSCRQRNWVRQTCTGTPGTPGYSCTNREFECRDGNDGEDGSNGSDGRDGRLGSLSLVNRTEALAPDNPTVTIGMPELSDRVFALSKNKWETRNGAASLLAPGSVIADQYREFIERIESSFQLVWNAGRPLSDFTGQTVNISLEDDKQVKVTFPEEVWVDGTLSQQGEVTQFVASNVILKSEATQLARADFSGSGSKLNFALIDRARKSDLIATQFQIKYRAARGSDRFSSNADYRTRYEGNIPAELVSRSNNRFTLNLGKLPIESEFLRPGVAVEIELVAIRSFAGRSTEQKIEWRGQIRR
;
A
#
# COMPACT_ATOMS: atom_id res chain seq x y z
N MET A 1 -4.76 -50.65 20.56
CA MET A 1 -5.31 -51.18 21.82
C MET A 1 -4.45 -50.68 22.97
N GLN A 2 -5.04 -50.04 23.99
CA GLN A 2 -4.47 -49.65 25.30
C GLN A 2 -3.21 -48.74 25.31
N MET A 3 -3.26 -47.50 25.83
CA MET A 3 -3.42 -47.03 27.24
C MET A 3 -2.12 -47.16 28.08
N ARG A 4 -1.73 -46.23 28.98
CA ARG A 4 -2.14 -44.84 29.36
C ARG A 4 -1.19 -44.35 30.49
N PHE A 5 -1.20 -43.03 30.78
CA PHE A 5 -1.01 -42.41 32.14
C PHE A 5 0.41 -42.50 32.76
N LEU A 6 0.92 -41.72 33.73
CA LEU A 6 0.62 -40.50 34.58
C LEU A 6 2.03 -39.90 34.97
N SER A 7 2.27 -38.82 35.74
CA SER A 7 1.72 -37.44 35.88
C SER A 7 2.48 -36.71 37.03
N LYS A 8 2.31 -35.38 37.20
CA LYS A 8 2.61 -34.59 38.44
C LYS A 8 4.11 -34.42 38.81
N LEU A 9 4.58 -33.40 39.55
CA LEU A 9 4.11 -32.05 39.98
C LEU A 9 5.32 -31.34 40.68
N SER A 10 5.25 -30.01 40.87
CA SER A 10 6.03 -29.21 41.86
C SER A 10 7.53 -28.97 41.60
N LEU A 11 8.19 -27.95 42.17
CA LEU A 11 7.84 -26.61 42.73
C LEU A 11 9.17 -26.04 43.30
N PHE A 12 9.53 -24.75 43.13
CA PHE A 12 10.31 -24.03 44.15
C PHE A 12 10.32 -22.50 43.98
N LEU A 13 10.31 -21.79 45.12
CA LEU A 13 10.41 -20.33 45.30
C LEU A 13 11.86 -19.81 45.29
N VAL A 14 12.07 -18.48 45.17
CA VAL A 14 12.47 -17.56 46.28
C VAL A 14 12.85 -16.13 45.80
N PHE A 15 12.17 -15.14 46.40
CA PHE A 15 12.50 -13.73 46.70
C PHE A 15 13.69 -12.95 46.09
N LEU A 16 13.46 -11.63 45.92
CA LEU A 16 14.32 -10.57 46.49
C LEU A 16 13.54 -9.25 46.74
N THR A 17 13.99 -8.45 47.71
CA THR A 17 13.37 -7.21 48.27
C THR A 17 14.09 -5.94 47.74
N PHE A 18 13.49 -4.74 47.71
CA PHE A 18 13.36 -3.74 48.81
C PHE A 18 12.73 -2.41 48.27
N PRO A 19 12.46 -1.35 49.08
CA PRO A 19 11.47 -0.30 48.78
C PRO A 19 12.07 1.11 48.61
N HIS A 20 11.25 2.13 48.26
CA HIS A 20 11.07 3.40 49.02
C HIS A 20 10.30 4.49 48.22
N PHE A 21 9.70 5.43 48.97
CA PHE A 21 9.14 6.75 48.59
C PHE A 21 7.88 6.84 47.70
N LEU A 22 6.73 7.02 48.38
CA LEU A 22 5.59 7.79 47.89
C LEU A 22 5.34 9.00 48.83
N PRO A 23 4.92 10.17 48.31
CA PRO A 23 4.50 11.32 49.12
C PRO A 23 3.08 11.15 49.68
N PRO A 24 2.66 11.96 50.68
CA PRO A 24 1.49 11.64 51.50
C PRO A 24 0.16 12.26 51.02
N SER A 25 -0.91 11.50 51.27
CA SER A 25 -2.26 11.95 51.64
C SER A 25 -2.99 13.00 50.79
N SER A 26 -4.09 12.55 50.16
CA SER A 26 -5.35 13.29 50.19
C SER A 26 -6.48 12.36 50.60
N LYS A 27 -7.35 12.80 51.53
CA LYS A 27 -8.50 12.02 52.00
C LYS A 27 -9.56 11.95 50.88
N SER A 28 -9.69 10.83 50.18
CA SER A 28 -10.93 10.54 49.45
C SER A 28 -11.93 9.92 50.41
N ILE A 29 -13.04 10.62 50.64
CA ILE A 29 -14.18 10.11 51.40
C ILE A 29 -14.73 8.92 50.60
N PHE A 30 -14.68 7.71 51.18
CA PHE A 30 -15.43 6.57 50.68
C PHE A 30 -16.91 6.89 50.84
N CYS A 31 -17.50 7.50 49.82
CA CYS A 31 -18.94 7.61 49.68
C CYS A 31 -19.40 6.28 49.07
N PRO A 32 -20.13 5.42 49.81
CA PRO A 32 -20.75 4.25 49.23
C PRO A 32 -21.96 4.72 48.43
N LEU A 33 -21.70 5.32 47.26
CA LEU A 33 -22.66 5.34 46.18
C LEU A 33 -22.87 3.89 45.75
N LEU A 34 -23.77 3.22 46.46
CA LEU A 34 -24.54 2.12 45.94
C LEU A 34 -25.29 2.65 44.72
N ALA A 35 -24.60 2.67 43.59
CA ALA A 35 -25.22 2.76 42.27
C ALA A 35 -26.03 1.47 42.11
N TRP A 36 -27.24 1.47 42.70
CA TRP A 36 -28.28 0.53 42.33
C TRP A 36 -28.57 0.76 40.85
N SER A 37 -27.95 -0.05 40.00
CA SER A 37 -28.39 -0.21 38.63
C SER A 37 -29.88 -0.46 38.67
N ALA A 38 -30.67 0.49 38.16
CA ALA A 38 -32.08 0.23 37.95
C ALA A 38 -32.13 -0.90 36.91
N GLU A 39 -32.61 -2.06 37.36
CA GLU A 39 -32.76 -3.23 36.52
C GLU A 39 -33.89 -2.91 35.54
N ILE A 40 -33.57 -2.58 34.29
CA ILE A 40 -34.59 -2.41 33.26
C ILE A 40 -34.99 -3.81 32.80
N ARG A 41 -36.27 -4.16 32.92
CA ARG A 41 -36.81 -5.42 32.40
C ARG A 41 -37.70 -5.18 31.19
N GLU A 42 -37.45 -5.94 30.13
CA GLU A 42 -38.26 -5.87 28.91
C GLU A 42 -39.59 -6.61 29.10
N TYR A 43 -40.65 -6.11 28.45
CA TYR A 43 -41.96 -6.75 28.39
C TYR A 43 -42.53 -6.72 26.97
N GLY A 44 -43.30 -7.74 26.64
CA GLY A 44 -43.62 -8.06 25.25
C GLY A 44 -42.54 -8.92 24.60
N ASN A 45 -42.70 -9.17 23.31
CA ASN A 45 -41.74 -9.91 22.48
C ASN A 45 -41.33 -9.04 21.29
N ASP A 46 -40.03 -8.88 21.07
CA ASP A 46 -39.50 -8.07 19.97
C ASP A 46 -39.97 -8.60 18.61
N GLY A 47 -40.20 -7.66 17.69
CA GLY A 47 -40.50 -7.96 16.31
C GLY A 47 -39.31 -8.64 15.63
N ARG A 48 -39.56 -9.64 14.78
CA ARG A 48 -38.49 -10.31 14.04
C ARG A 48 -38.00 -9.45 12.90
N ASN A 49 -36.68 -9.37 12.74
CA ASN A 49 -36.09 -8.74 11.56
C ASN A 49 -36.48 -9.50 10.29
N GLY A 50 -36.84 -8.74 9.26
CA GLY A 50 -36.98 -9.27 7.90
C GLY A 50 -35.63 -9.69 7.33
N SER A 51 -35.64 -10.66 6.41
CA SER A 51 -34.43 -11.11 5.73
C SER A 51 -34.04 -10.18 4.59
N ASP A 52 -32.74 -9.94 4.42
CA ASP A 52 -32.19 -9.30 3.24
C ASP A 52 -32.51 -10.10 1.96
N GLY A 53 -32.79 -9.38 0.88
CA GLY A 53 -32.93 -9.93 -0.46
C GLY A 53 -31.59 -10.36 -1.04
N ARG A 54 -31.59 -11.46 -1.80
CA ARG A 54 -30.36 -12.00 -2.38
C ARG A 54 -29.83 -11.10 -3.51
N THR A 55 -28.52 -10.90 -3.52
CA THR A 55 -27.85 -10.25 -4.65
C THR A 55 -27.92 -11.15 -5.89
N GLY A 56 -28.21 -10.54 -7.03
CA GLY A 56 -28.29 -11.18 -8.33
C GLY A 56 -26.95 -11.73 -8.81
N GLN A 57 -27.02 -12.78 -9.63
CA GLN A 57 -25.84 -13.44 -10.19
C GLN A 57 -25.31 -12.63 -11.38
N ARG A 58 -23.99 -12.48 -11.45
CA ARG A 58 -23.33 -11.90 -12.62
C ARG A 58 -23.52 -12.80 -13.85
N GLY A 59 -23.86 -12.19 -14.98
CA GLY A 59 -23.93 -12.85 -16.28
C GLY A 59 -22.57 -13.34 -16.75
N ARG A 60 -22.54 -14.49 -17.43
CA ARG A 60 -21.33 -15.10 -17.95
C ARG A 60 -20.76 -14.30 -19.13
N ASP A 61 -19.45 -14.10 -19.12
CA ASP A 61 -18.73 -13.49 -20.24
C ASP A 61 -18.79 -14.38 -21.49
N GLY A 62 -18.83 -13.75 -22.68
CA GLY A 62 -18.87 -14.43 -23.97
C GLY A 62 -17.58 -15.19 -24.27
N GLN A 63 -17.69 -16.34 -24.94
CA GLN A 63 -16.53 -17.15 -25.28
C GLN A 63 -15.64 -16.43 -26.30
N SER A 64 -14.35 -16.32 -26.01
CA SER A 64 -13.38 -15.75 -26.96
C SER A 64 -12.89 -16.80 -27.95
N GLN A 65 -12.67 -16.41 -29.21
CA GLN A 65 -12.25 -17.33 -30.28
C GLN A 65 -11.07 -16.79 -31.10
N THR A 66 -10.30 -17.71 -31.69
CA THR A 66 -9.29 -17.43 -32.71
C THR A 66 -9.62 -18.24 -33.94
N ILE A 67 -9.69 -17.58 -35.10
CA ILE A 67 -10.09 -18.19 -36.38
C ILE A 67 -9.10 -17.83 -37.49
N PHE A 68 -9.13 -18.59 -38.57
CA PHE A 68 -8.38 -18.34 -39.81
C PHE A 68 -9.39 -18.08 -40.93
N ALA A 69 -9.33 -16.90 -41.53
CA ALA A 69 -10.18 -16.50 -42.64
C ALA A 69 -9.65 -17.12 -43.95
N ASP A 70 -10.32 -18.18 -44.40
CA ASP A 70 -10.05 -18.90 -45.65
C ASP A 70 -10.93 -18.44 -46.83
N GLY A 71 -11.79 -17.44 -46.60
CA GLY A 71 -12.75 -16.94 -47.58
C GLY A 71 -14.09 -17.68 -47.61
N SER A 72 -14.34 -18.61 -46.67
CA SER A 72 -15.68 -19.16 -46.43
C SER A 72 -16.55 -18.22 -45.56
N PRO A 73 -17.88 -18.21 -45.72
CA PRO A 73 -18.77 -17.48 -44.82
C PRO A 73 -18.86 -18.13 -43.43
N LEU A 74 -18.79 -17.32 -42.38
CA LEU A 74 -18.80 -17.78 -40.99
C LEU A 74 -19.69 -16.88 -40.12
N ASN A 75 -20.50 -17.49 -39.25
CA ASN A 75 -21.32 -16.78 -38.27
C ASN A 75 -20.84 -17.15 -36.86
N LEU A 76 -20.45 -16.16 -36.07
CA LEU A 76 -19.98 -16.34 -34.70
C LEU A 76 -20.91 -15.63 -33.71
N ASP A 77 -21.41 -16.38 -32.72
CA ASP A 77 -22.04 -15.82 -31.53
C ASP A 77 -21.06 -15.92 -30.36
N LEU A 78 -20.57 -14.76 -29.93
CA LEU A 78 -19.65 -14.54 -28.81
C LEU A 78 -20.35 -13.67 -27.75
N SER A 79 -21.69 -13.62 -27.75
CA SER A 79 -22.46 -12.82 -26.80
C SER A 79 -22.30 -13.34 -25.38
N ALA A 80 -22.34 -12.42 -24.43
CA ALA A 80 -22.44 -12.72 -23.00
C ALA A 80 -23.89 -12.96 -22.55
N GLU A 81 -24.04 -13.49 -21.33
CA GLU A 81 -25.31 -13.63 -20.64
C GLU A 81 -25.63 -12.37 -19.80
N ASP A 82 -26.93 -12.06 -19.63
CA ASP A 82 -27.41 -10.99 -18.76
C ASP A 82 -27.19 -11.33 -17.28
N GLY A 83 -26.98 -10.33 -16.43
CA GLY A 83 -27.00 -10.47 -14.97
C GLY A 83 -28.42 -10.62 -14.44
N SER A 84 -28.61 -11.44 -13.40
CA SER A 84 -29.93 -11.57 -12.76
C SER A 84 -30.22 -10.36 -11.88
N SER A 85 -31.50 -10.01 -11.72
CA SER A 85 -31.91 -9.04 -10.70
C SER A 85 -31.58 -9.53 -9.29
N GLY A 86 -31.42 -8.58 -8.37
CA GLY A 86 -31.50 -8.84 -6.95
C GLY A 86 -32.94 -9.07 -6.50
N GLU A 87 -33.12 -9.80 -5.41
CA GLU A 87 -34.42 -10.01 -4.76
C GLU A 87 -34.71 -8.83 -3.80
N ASP A 88 -35.98 -8.52 -3.57
CA ASP A 88 -36.40 -7.55 -2.56
C ASP A 88 -36.14 -8.10 -1.14
N GLY A 89 -35.88 -7.21 -0.18
CA GLY A 89 -35.89 -7.55 1.24
C GLY A 89 -37.30 -7.88 1.74
N LEU A 90 -37.39 -8.56 2.89
CA LEU A 90 -38.66 -8.78 3.59
C LEU A 90 -38.85 -7.75 4.71
N SER A 91 -40.09 -7.38 5.00
CA SER A 91 -40.40 -6.45 6.10
C SER A 91 -40.04 -7.06 7.46
N GLY A 92 -39.71 -6.19 8.42
CA GLY A 92 -39.71 -6.57 9.83
C GLY A 92 -41.12 -6.83 10.35
N GLU A 93 -41.25 -7.72 11.31
CA GLU A 93 -42.50 -7.92 12.07
C GLU A 93 -42.62 -6.81 13.14
N ASN A 94 -43.85 -6.36 13.42
CA ASN A 94 -44.11 -5.48 14.57
C ASN A 94 -43.88 -6.26 15.89
N ALA A 95 -43.55 -5.53 16.95
CA ALA A 95 -43.43 -6.09 18.30
C ALA A 95 -44.79 -6.54 18.87
N ASP A 96 -44.80 -7.64 19.64
CA ASP A 96 -45.95 -8.03 20.46
C ASP A 96 -45.84 -7.36 21.83
N CYS A 97 -46.62 -6.31 22.05
CA CYS A 97 -46.53 -5.48 23.25
C CYS A 97 -47.06 -6.13 24.54
N GLU A 98 -47.71 -7.29 24.43
CA GLU A 98 -48.42 -7.96 25.52
C GLU A 98 -49.23 -6.96 26.40
N ARG A 99 -49.13 -7.07 27.73
CA ARG A 99 -49.69 -6.11 28.69
C ARG A 99 -48.59 -5.64 29.62
N GLN A 100 -48.28 -4.34 29.55
CA GLN A 100 -47.37 -3.66 30.47
C GLN A 100 -47.60 -4.11 31.94
N PRO A 101 -46.57 -4.63 32.62
CA PRO A 101 -46.61 -4.91 34.05
C PRO A 101 -46.99 -3.67 34.87
N ARG A 102 -47.69 -3.87 35.98
CA ARG A 102 -48.10 -2.79 36.89
C ARG A 102 -47.49 -3.00 38.26
N ASP A 103 -47.20 -1.89 38.95
CA ASP A 103 -46.80 -1.87 40.35
C ASP A 103 -45.53 -2.69 40.66
N VAL A 104 -44.64 -2.82 39.68
CA VAL A 104 -43.35 -3.51 39.83
C VAL A 104 -42.29 -2.59 40.45
N ASP A 105 -41.19 -3.17 40.93
CA ASP A 105 -40.13 -2.53 41.72
C ASP A 105 -38.82 -2.32 40.94
N HIS A 106 -38.94 -2.17 39.63
CA HIS A 106 -37.85 -2.06 38.66
C HIS A 106 -38.33 -1.27 37.43
N ASP A 107 -37.40 -0.67 36.69
CA ASP A 107 -37.75 0.03 35.44
C ASP A 107 -38.17 -0.99 34.37
N VAL A 108 -38.98 -0.58 33.40
CA VAL A 108 -39.38 -1.47 32.31
C VAL A 108 -39.13 -0.85 30.93
N ARG A 109 -38.99 -1.71 29.93
CA ARG A 109 -38.88 -1.33 28.53
C ARG A 109 -39.86 -2.14 27.71
N ALA A 110 -40.56 -1.50 26.78
CA ALA A 110 -41.45 -2.19 25.87
C ALA A 110 -40.65 -2.77 24.68
N ALA A 111 -41.13 -3.86 24.11
CA ALA A 111 -40.49 -4.57 22.99
C ALA A 111 -40.24 -3.69 21.75
N ASP A 112 -39.08 -3.87 21.12
CA ASP A 112 -38.64 -3.18 19.90
C ASP A 112 -39.23 -3.85 18.64
N GLY A 113 -39.56 -3.05 17.62
CA GLY A 113 -39.99 -3.54 16.31
C GLY A 113 -38.84 -4.14 15.49
N GLY A 114 -39.14 -5.14 14.66
CA GLY A 114 -38.14 -5.82 13.83
C GLY A 114 -37.66 -4.92 12.69
N LYS A 115 -36.35 -4.96 12.36
CA LYS A 115 -35.80 -4.20 11.23
C LYS A 115 -36.24 -4.79 9.88
N GLY A 116 -36.41 -3.93 8.89
CA GLY A 116 -36.65 -4.33 7.51
C GLY A 116 -35.39 -4.86 6.84
N GLY A 117 -35.54 -5.88 5.98
CA GLY A 117 -34.45 -6.42 5.17
C GLY A 117 -34.06 -5.48 4.02
N ASN A 118 -32.77 -5.44 3.71
CA ASN A 118 -32.23 -4.69 2.58
C ASN A 118 -32.54 -5.40 1.26
N GLY A 119 -32.66 -4.64 0.16
CA GLY A 119 -32.77 -5.19 -1.19
C GLY A 119 -31.42 -5.69 -1.71
N GLY A 120 -31.43 -6.81 -2.42
CA GLY A 120 -30.24 -7.35 -3.07
C GLY A 120 -29.77 -6.47 -4.23
N ASN A 121 -28.46 -6.42 -4.49
CA ASN A 121 -27.94 -5.74 -5.68
C ASN A 121 -28.29 -6.54 -6.95
N GLY A 122 -28.43 -5.87 -8.09
CA GLY A 122 -28.47 -6.52 -9.39
C GLY A 122 -27.09 -7.08 -9.77
N GLY A 123 -27.06 -8.23 -10.46
CA GLY A 123 -25.82 -8.77 -11.01
C GLY A 123 -25.36 -7.97 -12.23
N ASP A 124 -24.05 -7.73 -12.37
CA ASP A 124 -23.48 -7.20 -13.61
C ASP A 124 -23.75 -8.15 -14.80
N GLY A 125 -23.93 -7.61 -16.00
CA GLY A 125 -23.91 -8.40 -17.24
C GLY A 125 -22.50 -8.85 -17.62
N GLY A 126 -22.38 -9.95 -18.36
CA GLY A 126 -21.08 -10.43 -18.82
C GLY A 126 -20.49 -9.58 -19.96
N ASP A 127 -19.17 -9.54 -20.09
CA ASP A 127 -18.48 -8.90 -21.22
C ASP A 127 -18.51 -9.81 -22.47
N GLY A 128 -18.76 -9.26 -23.65
CA GLY A 128 -18.74 -10.00 -24.92
C GLY A 128 -17.37 -10.58 -25.26
N GLY A 129 -17.34 -11.74 -25.92
CA GLY A 129 -16.12 -12.49 -26.21
C GLY A 129 -15.19 -11.78 -27.22
N ALA A 130 -13.88 -11.92 -27.03
CA ALA A 130 -12.87 -11.40 -27.95
C ALA A 130 -12.69 -12.31 -29.18
N LEU A 131 -12.45 -11.70 -30.34
CA LEU A 131 -12.19 -12.41 -31.59
C LEU A 131 -10.82 -12.05 -32.15
N THR A 132 -9.98 -13.06 -32.37
CA THR A 132 -8.74 -12.93 -33.14
C THR A 132 -8.93 -13.55 -34.53
N ILE A 133 -8.71 -12.78 -35.59
CA ILE A 133 -8.82 -13.27 -36.97
C ILE A 133 -7.44 -13.22 -37.64
N HIS A 134 -6.95 -14.40 -38.00
CA HIS A 134 -5.85 -14.58 -38.92
C HIS A 134 -6.35 -14.49 -40.36
N TYR A 135 -5.75 -13.65 -41.20
CA TYR A 135 -6.20 -13.41 -42.56
C TYR A 135 -5.02 -13.23 -43.53
N THR A 136 -5.28 -13.37 -44.83
CA THR A 136 -4.34 -13.06 -45.92
C THR A 136 -4.91 -12.06 -46.92
N ASN A 137 -6.24 -12.01 -47.04
CA ASN A 137 -6.98 -11.09 -47.88
C ASN A 137 -8.05 -10.39 -47.02
N LEU A 138 -7.93 -9.07 -46.88
CA LEU A 138 -8.82 -8.25 -46.05
C LEU A 138 -10.29 -8.35 -46.50
N ALA A 139 -10.55 -8.58 -47.79
CA ALA A 139 -11.90 -8.69 -48.33
C ALA A 139 -12.66 -9.93 -47.83
N ASP A 140 -11.97 -10.96 -47.34
CA ASP A 140 -12.63 -12.16 -46.80
C ASP A 140 -13.24 -11.94 -45.42
N LEU A 141 -12.81 -10.92 -44.67
CA LEU A 141 -13.44 -10.52 -43.40
C LEU A 141 -14.91 -10.13 -43.59
N LYS A 142 -15.29 -9.65 -44.78
CA LYS A 142 -16.67 -9.30 -45.13
C LYS A 142 -17.64 -10.48 -45.16
N LYS A 143 -17.14 -11.71 -45.10
CA LYS A 143 -17.93 -12.95 -45.06
C LYS A 143 -18.13 -13.47 -43.64
N ILE A 144 -17.52 -12.83 -42.64
CA ILE A 144 -17.56 -13.21 -41.23
C ILE A 144 -18.54 -12.29 -40.50
N ALA A 145 -19.68 -12.83 -40.07
CA ALA A 145 -20.62 -12.14 -39.21
C ALA A 145 -20.35 -12.48 -37.74
N VAL A 146 -20.27 -11.45 -36.89
CA VAL A 146 -19.93 -11.60 -35.48
C VAL A 146 -20.96 -10.93 -34.61
N ARG A 147 -21.41 -11.60 -33.56
CA ARG A 147 -22.25 -11.02 -32.50
C ARG A 147 -21.54 -11.19 -31.17
N ALA A 148 -20.91 -10.13 -30.68
CA ALA A 148 -20.19 -10.11 -29.41
C ALA A 148 -20.80 -9.04 -28.47
N ASN A 149 -22.09 -9.18 -28.19
CA ASN A 149 -22.78 -8.30 -27.25
C ASN A 149 -22.28 -8.52 -25.82
N GLY A 150 -22.19 -7.46 -25.03
CA GLY A 150 -22.24 -7.57 -23.58
C GLY A 150 -23.66 -7.89 -23.11
N GLY A 151 -23.78 -8.59 -21.98
CA GLY A 151 -25.05 -8.82 -21.31
C GLY A 151 -25.54 -7.58 -20.58
N ARG A 152 -26.83 -7.52 -20.28
CA ARG A 152 -27.43 -6.43 -19.50
C ARG A 152 -27.19 -6.59 -18.00
N GLY A 153 -27.13 -5.47 -17.29
CA GLY A 153 -27.20 -5.45 -15.84
C GLY A 153 -28.57 -5.90 -15.32
N GLY A 154 -28.56 -6.71 -14.27
CA GLY A 154 -29.76 -7.03 -13.49
C GLY A 154 -30.24 -5.82 -12.68
N ARG A 155 -31.53 -5.77 -12.35
CA ARG A 155 -32.09 -4.69 -11.52
C ARG A 155 -31.83 -4.91 -10.03
N SER A 156 -31.75 -3.84 -9.25
CA SER A 156 -31.75 -3.92 -7.79
C SER A 156 -33.08 -4.46 -7.24
N GLY A 157 -32.99 -5.19 -6.14
CA GLY A 157 -34.10 -5.39 -5.21
C GLY A 157 -34.31 -4.16 -4.32
N ARG A 158 -35.52 -4.04 -3.80
CA ARG A 158 -35.96 -2.97 -2.90
C ARG A 158 -35.70 -3.35 -1.45
N GLY A 159 -35.39 -2.35 -0.63
CA GLY A 159 -35.47 -2.49 0.83
C GLY A 159 -36.92 -2.55 1.28
N ALA A 160 -37.16 -3.21 2.41
CA ALA A 160 -38.47 -3.36 3.01
C ALA A 160 -38.58 -2.61 4.34
N TYR A 161 -39.81 -2.36 4.78
CA TYR A 161 -40.07 -1.54 5.96
C TYR A 161 -39.72 -2.24 7.27
N GLY A 162 -39.30 -1.45 8.27
CA GLY A 162 -39.27 -1.88 9.66
C GLY A 162 -40.68 -2.09 10.23
N GLY A 163 -40.78 -2.94 11.27
CA GLY A 163 -41.99 -3.12 12.06
C GLY A 163 -42.07 -2.11 13.21
N GLU A 164 -43.29 -1.83 13.67
CA GLU A 164 -43.55 -0.88 14.75
C GLU A 164 -43.13 -1.43 16.13
N GLY A 165 -42.57 -0.57 16.97
CA GLY A 165 -42.22 -0.83 18.36
C GLY A 165 -43.37 -0.54 19.34
N CYS A 166 -43.23 -0.99 20.58
CA CYS A 166 -44.30 -0.93 21.57
C CYS A 166 -44.30 0.35 22.41
N SER A 167 -45.46 0.99 22.54
CA SER A 167 -45.64 2.18 23.39
C SER A 167 -46.04 1.85 24.83
N CYS A 168 -45.36 2.46 25.80
CA CYS A 168 -45.70 2.45 27.22
C CYS A 168 -47.04 3.16 27.49
N ARG A 169 -47.96 2.46 28.14
CA ARG A 169 -49.27 3.03 28.54
C ARG A 169 -49.18 3.86 29.82
N GLN A 170 -48.28 3.48 30.73
CA GLN A 170 -47.95 4.23 31.93
C GLN A 170 -46.45 4.49 31.93
N ARG A 171 -46.04 5.76 31.80
CA ARG A 171 -44.62 6.12 31.67
C ARG A 171 -43.87 6.06 33.00
N ASN A 172 -44.41 6.57 34.10
CA ASN A 172 -43.73 6.56 35.41
C ASN A 172 -44.66 6.06 36.53
N TRP A 173 -44.08 5.53 37.61
CA TRP A 173 -44.78 5.25 38.87
C TRP A 173 -43.82 5.26 40.07
N VAL A 174 -44.38 5.26 41.29
CA VAL A 174 -43.61 5.27 42.54
C VAL A 174 -43.99 4.07 43.40
N ARG A 175 -43.01 3.38 43.98
CA ARG A 175 -43.23 2.34 45.00
C ARG A 175 -42.58 2.75 46.31
N GLN A 176 -43.30 2.51 47.41
CA GLN A 176 -42.79 2.69 48.75
C GLN A 176 -42.24 1.37 49.29
N THR A 177 -40.93 1.31 49.51
CA THR A 177 -40.26 0.14 50.11
C THR A 177 -39.92 0.45 51.55
N CYS A 178 -40.41 -0.37 52.48
CA CYS A 178 -40.20 -0.21 53.92
C CYS A 178 -39.30 -1.31 54.49
N THR A 179 -38.29 -0.92 55.25
CA THR A 179 -37.41 -1.81 56.01
C THR A 179 -37.80 -1.79 57.49
N GLY A 180 -37.73 -2.93 58.17
CA GLY A 180 -38.10 -3.08 59.59
C GLY A 180 -39.60 -3.35 59.81
N THR A 181 -39.99 -3.57 61.07
CA THR A 181 -41.39 -3.82 61.44
C THR A 181 -42.08 -2.52 61.84
N PRO A 182 -43.30 -2.21 61.34
CA PRO A 182 -44.04 -1.01 61.73
C PRO A 182 -44.09 -0.81 63.26
N GLY A 183 -43.73 0.39 63.72
CA GLY A 183 -43.65 0.73 65.14
C GLY A 183 -42.31 0.44 65.84
N THR A 184 -41.31 -0.12 65.15
CA THR A 184 -39.95 -0.29 65.71
C THR A 184 -39.02 0.89 65.32
N PRO A 185 -37.97 1.21 66.11
CA PRO A 185 -37.04 2.29 65.78
C PRO A 185 -36.25 2.09 64.48
N GLY A 186 -36.21 0.87 63.93
CA GLY A 186 -35.63 0.56 62.63
C GLY A 186 -36.60 0.62 61.45
N TYR A 187 -37.86 1.03 61.68
CA TYR A 187 -38.85 1.17 60.60
C TYR A 187 -38.59 2.42 59.78
N SER A 188 -38.26 2.26 58.51
CA SER A 188 -38.09 3.36 57.56
C SER A 188 -38.67 2.98 56.21
N CYS A 189 -39.37 3.92 55.58
CA CYS A 189 -39.93 3.76 54.24
C CYS A 189 -39.29 4.76 53.29
N THR A 190 -38.92 4.29 52.11
CA THR A 190 -38.37 5.12 51.03
C THR A 190 -39.22 4.96 49.79
N ASN A 191 -39.53 6.07 49.13
CA ASN A 191 -40.21 6.08 47.85
C ASN A 191 -39.15 6.01 46.74
N ARG A 192 -39.28 5.05 45.84
CA ARG A 192 -38.48 4.93 44.63
C ARG A 192 -39.37 5.11 43.42
N GLU A 193 -38.98 6.01 42.52
CA GLU A 193 -39.60 6.22 41.22
C GLU A 193 -39.01 5.23 40.20
N PHE A 194 -39.85 4.81 39.26
CA PHE A 194 -39.53 3.90 38.18
C PHE A 194 -40.17 4.38 36.87
N GLU A 195 -39.52 4.09 35.75
CA GLU A 195 -39.96 4.50 34.41
C GLU A 195 -40.19 3.32 33.45
N CYS A 196 -40.96 3.60 32.41
CA CYS A 196 -41.24 2.76 31.26
C CYS A 196 -40.74 3.48 30.00
N ARG A 197 -39.82 2.85 29.28
CA ARG A 197 -39.34 3.32 27.97
C ARG A 197 -40.06 2.59 26.86
N ASP A 198 -40.50 3.35 25.85
CA ASP A 198 -41.08 2.77 24.64
C ASP A 198 -40.01 1.90 23.93
N GLY A 199 -40.48 0.88 23.20
CA GLY A 199 -39.68 0.18 22.23
C GLY A 199 -39.49 1.05 20.99
N ASN A 200 -38.36 0.89 20.32
CA ASN A 200 -38.06 1.60 19.08
C ASN A 200 -38.76 0.90 17.91
N ASP A 201 -39.18 1.68 16.91
CA ASP A 201 -39.53 1.13 15.60
C ASP A 201 -38.28 0.54 14.92
N GLY A 202 -38.50 -0.50 14.13
CA GLY A 202 -37.46 -1.08 13.28
C GLY A 202 -37.02 -0.10 12.19
N GLU A 203 -35.73 -0.12 11.85
CA GLU A 203 -35.21 0.64 10.72
C GLU A 203 -35.66 0.01 9.38
N ASP A 204 -36.01 0.85 8.40
CA ASP A 204 -36.25 0.43 7.02
C ASP A 204 -34.95 -0.07 6.36
N GLY A 205 -35.07 -1.15 5.58
CA GLY A 205 -33.99 -1.67 4.76
C GLY A 205 -33.65 -0.73 3.60
N SER A 206 -32.39 -0.72 3.19
CA SER A 206 -31.91 0.04 2.03
C SER A 206 -32.21 -0.68 0.71
N ASN A 207 -32.40 0.08 -0.38
CA ASN A 207 -32.48 -0.48 -1.73
C ASN A 207 -31.09 -0.94 -2.20
N GLY A 208 -31.04 -2.02 -2.99
CA GLY A 208 -29.82 -2.42 -3.69
C GLY A 208 -29.43 -1.45 -4.81
N SER A 209 -28.28 -1.70 -5.42
CA SER A 209 -27.81 -1.04 -6.64
C SER A 209 -28.09 -1.87 -7.90
N ASP A 210 -28.39 -1.22 -9.02
CA ASP A 210 -28.51 -1.89 -10.33
C ASP A 210 -27.14 -2.42 -10.79
N GLY A 211 -27.14 -3.59 -11.42
CA GLY A 211 -25.96 -4.14 -12.08
C GLY A 211 -25.60 -3.33 -13.33
N ARG A 212 -24.34 -3.41 -13.75
CA ARG A 212 -23.83 -2.72 -14.93
C ARG A 212 -24.01 -3.57 -16.18
N ASP A 213 -24.28 -2.94 -17.31
CA ASP A 213 -24.19 -3.58 -18.62
C ASP A 213 -22.73 -3.96 -18.93
N GLY A 214 -22.55 -5.15 -19.49
CA GLY A 214 -21.28 -5.65 -19.99
C GLY A 214 -20.87 -4.97 -21.29
N ARG A 215 -19.58 -5.05 -21.62
CA ARG A 215 -19.01 -4.39 -22.80
C ARG A 215 -19.13 -5.26 -24.03
N LEU A 216 -19.10 -4.63 -25.21
CA LEU A 216 -18.93 -5.35 -26.47
C LEU A 216 -17.57 -6.07 -26.52
N GLY A 217 -17.54 -7.22 -27.18
CA GLY A 217 -16.30 -7.95 -27.44
C GLY A 217 -15.33 -7.18 -28.31
N SER A 218 -14.05 -7.56 -28.27
CA SER A 218 -12.96 -6.88 -28.99
C SER A 218 -12.48 -7.66 -30.21
N LEU A 219 -11.96 -6.94 -31.21
CA LEU A 219 -11.38 -7.53 -32.42
C LEU A 219 -9.85 -7.37 -32.43
N SER A 220 -9.14 -8.45 -32.75
CA SER A 220 -7.72 -8.44 -33.09
C SER A 220 -7.52 -9.05 -34.47
N LEU A 221 -6.78 -8.37 -35.35
CA LEU A 221 -6.52 -8.79 -36.73
C LEU A 221 -5.04 -9.11 -36.93
N VAL A 222 -4.77 -10.22 -37.60
CA VAL A 222 -3.42 -10.73 -37.86
C VAL A 222 -3.27 -11.10 -39.33
N ASN A 223 -2.51 -10.33 -40.10
CA ASN A 223 -2.31 -10.57 -41.54
C ASN A 223 -1.25 -11.67 -41.81
N ARG A 224 -1.49 -12.88 -41.29
CA ARG A 224 -0.72 -14.11 -41.56
C ARG A 224 -1.49 -15.36 -41.16
N THR A 225 -1.24 -16.47 -41.86
CA THR A 225 -1.85 -17.79 -41.65
C THR A 225 -1.32 -18.57 -40.45
N GLU A 226 -0.27 -18.07 -39.79
CA GLU A 226 0.36 -18.73 -38.64
C GLU A 226 -0.04 -18.05 -37.33
N ALA A 227 -0.22 -18.85 -36.29
CA ALA A 227 -0.47 -18.37 -34.94
C ALA A 227 0.69 -17.48 -34.44
N LEU A 228 0.37 -16.47 -33.63
CA LEU A 228 1.39 -15.62 -33.04
C LEU A 228 2.21 -16.42 -32.02
N ALA A 229 3.53 -16.41 -32.16
CA ALA A 229 4.43 -16.84 -31.09
C ALA A 229 4.21 -15.96 -29.84
N PRO A 230 4.35 -16.50 -28.62
CA PRO A 230 4.14 -15.76 -27.39
C PRO A 230 5.15 -14.62 -27.24
N ASP A 231 4.75 -13.61 -26.48
CA ASP A 231 5.61 -12.47 -26.13
C ASP A 231 6.43 -12.77 -24.89
N ASN A 232 7.70 -12.39 -24.94
CA ASN A 232 8.61 -12.33 -23.80
C ASN A 232 9.31 -10.96 -23.80
N PRO A 233 8.57 -9.85 -23.57
CA PRO A 233 9.08 -8.52 -23.83
C PRO A 233 9.95 -8.00 -22.67
N THR A 234 9.86 -8.64 -21.51
CA THR A 234 10.53 -8.21 -20.27
C THR A 234 11.04 -9.43 -19.53
N VAL A 235 12.28 -9.37 -19.04
CA VAL A 235 12.84 -10.40 -18.17
C VAL A 235 13.52 -9.76 -16.95
N THR A 236 13.30 -10.36 -15.78
CA THR A 236 13.93 -9.97 -14.52
C THR A 236 14.89 -11.08 -14.09
N ILE A 237 16.18 -10.77 -14.03
CA ILE A 237 17.26 -11.76 -13.81
C ILE A 237 18.09 -11.36 -12.60
N GLY A 238 18.48 -12.33 -11.76
CA GLY A 238 19.44 -12.10 -10.68
C GLY A 238 20.83 -11.75 -11.21
N MET A 239 21.50 -10.75 -10.64
CA MET A 239 22.83 -10.30 -11.09
C MET A 239 23.84 -11.44 -11.33
N PRO A 240 23.98 -12.46 -10.46
CA PRO A 240 24.88 -13.60 -10.70
C PRO A 240 24.57 -14.42 -11.96
N GLU A 241 23.31 -14.45 -12.40
CA GLU A 241 22.83 -15.24 -13.53
C GLU A 241 23.03 -14.55 -14.89
N LEU A 242 23.46 -13.29 -14.91
CA LEU A 242 23.73 -12.55 -16.15
C LEU A 242 25.07 -12.96 -16.81
N SER A 243 25.90 -13.73 -16.12
CA SER A 243 27.19 -14.22 -16.64
C SER A 243 27.02 -15.16 -17.83
N ASP A 244 27.65 -14.81 -18.95
CA ASP A 244 27.78 -15.64 -20.16
C ASP A 244 26.45 -16.18 -20.73
N ARG A 245 25.32 -15.51 -20.42
CA ARG A 245 24.00 -15.83 -20.94
C ARG A 245 23.51 -14.77 -21.93
N VAL A 246 22.76 -15.24 -22.92
CA VAL A 246 22.02 -14.44 -23.89
C VAL A 246 20.53 -14.62 -23.61
N PHE A 247 19.81 -13.52 -23.45
CA PHE A 247 18.39 -13.51 -23.08
C PHE A 247 17.53 -13.10 -24.27
N ALA A 248 16.77 -14.03 -24.83
CA ALA A 248 15.86 -13.76 -25.94
C ALA A 248 14.63 -12.96 -25.46
N LEU A 249 14.38 -11.83 -26.12
CA LEU A 249 13.25 -10.93 -25.90
C LEU A 249 12.38 -10.88 -27.16
N SER A 250 11.07 -10.82 -26.98
CA SER A 250 10.13 -10.76 -28.10
C SER A 250 8.86 -10.00 -27.76
N LYS A 251 8.35 -9.25 -28.75
CA LYS A 251 7.16 -8.41 -28.59
C LYS A 251 6.38 -8.32 -29.90
N ASN A 252 5.14 -8.79 -29.91
CA ASN A 252 4.18 -8.56 -30.97
C ASN A 252 3.70 -7.11 -30.90
N LYS A 253 4.01 -6.32 -31.93
CA LYS A 253 3.64 -4.91 -32.03
C LYS A 253 2.24 -4.81 -32.63
N TRP A 254 1.37 -4.07 -31.94
CA TRP A 254 -0.02 -3.87 -32.31
C TRP A 254 -0.30 -2.37 -32.52
N GLU A 255 -1.10 -2.05 -33.52
CA GLU A 255 -1.66 -0.71 -33.71
C GLU A 255 -3.16 -0.73 -33.39
N THR A 256 -3.65 0.30 -32.71
CA THR A 256 -5.08 0.46 -32.40
C THR A 256 -5.76 1.27 -33.50
N ARG A 257 -6.86 0.75 -34.03
CA ARG A 257 -7.64 1.32 -35.15
C ARG A 257 -9.13 1.29 -34.82
N ASN A 258 -9.94 2.05 -35.56
CA ASN A 258 -11.39 2.16 -35.39
C ASN A 258 -12.12 1.67 -36.65
N GLY A 259 -13.44 1.41 -36.56
CA GLY A 259 -14.23 0.90 -37.68
C GLY A 259 -14.30 -0.63 -37.76
N ALA A 260 -14.11 -1.37 -36.66
CA ALA A 260 -14.06 -2.84 -36.64
C ALA A 260 -15.26 -3.52 -37.35
N ALA A 261 -16.49 -3.07 -37.03
CA ALA A 261 -17.71 -3.58 -37.65
C ALA A 261 -17.77 -3.31 -39.17
N SER A 262 -17.05 -2.28 -39.65
CA SER A 262 -16.94 -1.96 -41.07
C SER A 262 -15.96 -2.87 -41.84
N LEU A 263 -15.19 -3.71 -41.16
CA LEU A 263 -14.35 -4.75 -41.78
C LEU A 263 -15.10 -6.08 -41.92
N LEU A 264 -15.99 -6.37 -40.97
CA LEU A 264 -16.80 -7.59 -40.90
C LEU A 264 -18.05 -7.55 -41.80
N ALA A 265 -18.81 -8.65 -41.82
CA ALA A 265 -20.07 -8.74 -42.54
C ALA A 265 -21.12 -7.75 -42.00
N PRO A 266 -22.03 -7.23 -42.84
CA PRO A 266 -23.09 -6.31 -42.41
C PRO A 266 -23.93 -6.85 -41.25
N GLY A 267 -24.20 -5.99 -40.26
CA GLY A 267 -24.96 -6.37 -39.07
C GLY A 267 -24.12 -7.03 -37.95
N SER A 268 -22.80 -7.14 -38.12
CA SER A 268 -21.91 -7.56 -37.03
C SER A 268 -21.91 -6.56 -35.87
N VAL A 269 -21.91 -7.06 -34.64
CA VAL A 269 -21.86 -6.28 -33.40
C VAL A 269 -20.60 -6.65 -32.62
N ILE A 270 -19.69 -5.70 -32.51
CA ILE A 270 -18.39 -5.80 -31.85
C ILE A 270 -17.93 -4.38 -31.47
N ALA A 271 -16.98 -4.22 -30.55
CA ALA A 271 -16.42 -2.91 -30.22
C ALA A 271 -15.80 -2.27 -31.47
N ASP A 272 -16.07 -0.97 -31.71
CA ASP A 272 -15.60 -0.26 -32.90
C ASP A 272 -14.06 -0.18 -32.97
N GLN A 273 -13.41 -0.08 -31.82
CA GLN A 273 -11.96 -0.10 -31.71
C GLN A 273 -11.43 -1.53 -31.78
N TYR A 274 -10.48 -1.77 -32.67
CA TYR A 274 -9.77 -3.05 -32.86
C TYR A 274 -8.26 -2.86 -32.81
N ARG A 275 -7.53 -3.97 -32.71
CA ARG A 275 -6.07 -4.00 -32.82
C ARG A 275 -5.63 -4.74 -34.06
N GLU A 276 -4.63 -4.21 -34.75
CA GLU A 276 -4.03 -4.84 -35.92
C GLU A 276 -2.56 -5.16 -35.63
N PHE A 277 -2.16 -6.41 -35.87
CA PHE A 277 -0.79 -6.86 -35.72
C PHE A 277 0.06 -6.28 -36.85
N ILE A 278 1.15 -5.60 -36.47
CA ILE A 278 2.05 -4.91 -37.41
C ILE A 278 3.29 -5.76 -37.70
N GLU A 279 4.04 -6.10 -36.66
CA GLU A 279 5.26 -6.89 -36.77
C GLU A 279 5.57 -7.57 -35.43
N ARG A 280 6.45 -8.58 -35.45
CA ARG A 280 7.02 -9.14 -34.23
C ARG A 280 8.44 -8.61 -34.13
N ILE A 281 8.72 -7.89 -33.04
CA ILE A 281 10.06 -7.44 -32.71
C ILE A 281 10.72 -8.56 -31.92
N GLU A 282 11.91 -8.96 -32.33
CA GLU A 282 12.75 -9.89 -31.59
C GLU A 282 14.14 -9.26 -31.39
N SER A 283 14.73 -9.47 -30.22
CA SER A 283 16.10 -9.05 -29.91
C SER A 283 16.67 -9.97 -28.84
N SER A 284 17.98 -10.01 -28.71
CA SER A 284 18.67 -10.75 -27.65
C SER A 284 19.48 -9.79 -26.80
N PHE A 285 19.42 -9.91 -25.47
CA PHE A 285 20.26 -9.14 -24.57
C PHE A 285 21.46 -9.95 -24.08
N GLN A 286 22.64 -9.34 -24.02
CA GLN A 286 23.83 -9.90 -23.38
C GLN A 286 24.51 -8.88 -22.46
N LEU A 287 24.86 -9.30 -21.25
CA LEU A 287 25.77 -8.56 -20.38
C LEU A 287 27.21 -9.02 -20.63
N VAL A 288 28.10 -8.09 -20.93
CA VAL A 288 29.56 -8.33 -20.91
C VAL A 288 30.15 -7.60 -19.72
N TRP A 289 30.77 -8.36 -18.83
CA TRP A 289 31.16 -7.92 -17.50
C TRP A 289 32.68 -7.73 -17.40
N ASN A 290 33.14 -6.50 -17.59
CA ASN A 290 34.55 -6.12 -17.51
C ASN A 290 34.91 -5.44 -16.18
N ALA A 291 33.96 -5.29 -15.26
CA ALA A 291 34.19 -4.64 -13.98
C ALA A 291 35.04 -5.51 -13.03
N GLY A 292 35.95 -4.87 -12.28
CA GLY A 292 36.96 -5.53 -11.45
C GLY A 292 36.49 -6.30 -10.21
N ARG A 293 35.21 -6.69 -10.12
CA ARG A 293 34.65 -7.55 -9.06
C ARG A 293 33.56 -8.48 -9.64
N PRO A 294 33.38 -9.71 -9.14
CA PRO A 294 32.48 -10.68 -9.76
C PRO A 294 31.00 -10.36 -9.53
N LEU A 295 30.13 -10.85 -10.42
CA LEU A 295 28.67 -10.70 -10.30
C LEU A 295 28.07 -11.35 -9.03
N SER A 296 28.76 -12.33 -8.43
CA SER A 296 28.38 -12.98 -7.17
C SER A 296 28.26 -12.02 -5.99
N ASP A 297 29.01 -10.91 -6.01
CA ASP A 297 28.98 -9.88 -4.96
C ASP A 297 27.61 -9.18 -4.87
N PHE A 298 26.78 -9.31 -5.91
CA PHE A 298 25.45 -8.70 -6.02
C PHE A 298 24.33 -9.72 -5.86
N THR A 299 24.58 -10.79 -5.10
CA THR A 299 23.56 -11.80 -4.76
C THR A 299 22.33 -11.12 -4.10
N GLY A 300 21.13 -11.49 -4.55
CA GLY A 300 19.87 -10.87 -4.12
C GLY A 300 19.48 -9.59 -4.87
N GLN A 301 20.35 -9.06 -5.75
CA GLN A 301 20.04 -7.94 -6.63
C GLN A 301 19.55 -8.44 -8.00
N THR A 302 18.52 -7.80 -8.56
CA THR A 302 17.93 -8.18 -9.85
C THR A 302 18.00 -7.03 -10.86
N VAL A 303 18.22 -7.37 -12.14
CA VAL A 303 18.20 -6.44 -13.27
C VAL A 303 16.94 -6.71 -14.07
N ASN A 304 16.24 -5.64 -14.45
CA ASN A 304 15.09 -5.70 -15.35
C ASN A 304 15.54 -5.28 -16.76
N ILE A 305 15.23 -6.10 -17.76
CA ILE A 305 15.55 -5.89 -19.16
C ILE A 305 14.23 -5.92 -19.95
N SER A 306 13.90 -4.83 -20.66
CA SER A 306 12.67 -4.70 -21.46
C SER A 306 12.97 -4.39 -22.93
N LEU A 307 12.12 -4.89 -23.84
CA LEU A 307 12.11 -4.60 -25.27
C LEU A 307 10.99 -3.59 -25.58
N GLU A 308 11.38 -2.44 -26.09
CA GLU A 308 10.49 -1.30 -26.36
C GLU A 308 9.93 -1.33 -27.80
N ASP A 309 8.86 -0.57 -28.07
CA ASP A 309 8.17 -0.59 -29.39
C ASP A 309 8.97 0.02 -30.55
N ASP A 310 10.09 0.69 -30.25
CA ASP A 310 11.08 1.22 -31.18
C ASP A 310 12.25 0.25 -31.44
N LYS A 311 12.15 -0.99 -30.93
CA LYS A 311 13.14 -2.07 -31.03
C LYS A 311 14.40 -1.87 -30.18
N GLN A 312 14.41 -0.92 -29.26
CA GLN A 312 15.50 -0.77 -28.29
C GLN A 312 15.32 -1.70 -27.09
N VAL A 313 16.43 -2.22 -26.57
CA VAL A 313 16.44 -2.94 -25.29
C VAL A 313 16.86 -1.99 -24.17
N LYS A 314 15.97 -1.77 -23.21
CA LYS A 314 16.19 -0.96 -22.03
C LYS A 314 16.65 -1.84 -20.87
N VAL A 315 17.76 -1.45 -20.23
CA VAL A 315 18.33 -2.17 -19.08
C VAL A 315 18.21 -1.30 -17.83
N THR A 316 17.59 -1.84 -16.78
CA THR A 316 17.37 -1.14 -15.51
C THR A 316 18.03 -1.91 -14.37
N PHE A 317 19.18 -1.41 -13.92
CA PHE A 317 19.89 -1.91 -12.74
C PHE A 317 19.20 -1.46 -11.43
N PRO A 318 19.22 -2.28 -10.37
CA PRO A 318 18.54 -1.97 -9.11
C PRO A 318 19.20 -0.79 -8.39
N GLU A 319 18.47 -0.06 -7.54
CA GLU A 319 18.92 1.22 -6.97
C GLU A 319 20.26 1.12 -6.21
N GLU A 320 20.46 0.02 -5.47
CA GLU A 320 21.65 -0.24 -4.67
C GLU A 320 22.90 -0.52 -5.53
N VAL A 321 22.75 -0.94 -6.79
CA VAL A 321 23.88 -1.30 -7.67
C VAL A 321 24.08 -0.24 -8.74
N TRP A 322 25.18 0.50 -8.66
CA TRP A 322 25.51 1.55 -9.60
C TRP A 322 26.52 1.02 -10.60
N VAL A 323 26.12 0.90 -11.87
CA VAL A 323 26.93 0.31 -12.95
C VAL A 323 27.27 1.38 -13.97
N ASP A 324 28.56 1.59 -14.21
CA ASP A 324 29.10 2.36 -15.32
C ASP A 324 29.32 1.43 -16.51
N GLY A 325 28.84 1.81 -17.68
CA GLY A 325 28.90 0.97 -18.86
C GLY A 325 28.26 1.60 -20.09
N THR A 326 28.42 0.92 -21.21
CA THR A 326 27.88 1.35 -22.51
C THR A 326 26.93 0.31 -23.06
N LEU A 327 25.80 0.77 -23.60
CA LEU A 327 24.85 -0.04 -24.33
C LEU A 327 25.15 0.10 -25.83
N SER A 328 25.22 -1.02 -26.55
CA SER A 328 25.40 -1.04 -28.01
C SER A 328 24.53 -2.10 -28.64
N GLN A 329 24.00 -1.84 -29.84
CA GLN A 329 23.17 -2.78 -30.58
C GLN A 329 23.90 -3.20 -31.86
N GLN A 330 24.09 -4.51 -32.04
CA GLN A 330 24.76 -5.11 -33.19
C GLN A 330 23.81 -6.13 -33.82
N GLY A 331 23.06 -5.69 -34.83
CA GLY A 331 21.96 -6.47 -35.40
C GLY A 331 20.87 -6.74 -34.35
N GLU A 332 20.51 -8.01 -34.19
CA GLU A 332 19.49 -8.44 -33.23
C GLU A 332 20.00 -8.50 -31.78
N VAL A 333 21.32 -8.46 -31.55
CA VAL A 333 21.92 -8.53 -30.21
C VAL A 333 22.17 -7.13 -29.65
N THR A 334 21.58 -6.85 -28.50
CA THR A 334 21.92 -5.69 -27.68
C THR A 334 22.87 -6.10 -26.56
N GLN A 335 24.06 -5.50 -26.53
CA GLN A 335 25.12 -5.78 -25.58
C GLN A 335 25.32 -4.59 -24.63
N PHE A 336 25.25 -4.84 -23.32
CA PHE A 336 25.70 -3.88 -22.30
C PHE A 336 27.09 -4.27 -21.81
N VAL A 337 28.07 -3.37 -21.95
CA VAL A 337 29.44 -3.56 -21.47
C VAL A 337 29.62 -2.81 -20.15
N ALA A 338 29.55 -3.55 -19.03
CA ALA A 338 29.78 -3.01 -17.70
C ALA A 338 31.28 -2.85 -17.45
N SER A 339 31.73 -1.61 -17.25
CA SER A 339 33.14 -1.25 -17.08
C SER A 339 33.54 -1.05 -15.63
N ASN A 340 32.67 -0.44 -14.81
CA ASN A 340 32.88 -0.26 -13.38
C ASN A 340 31.57 -0.45 -12.61
N VAL A 341 31.66 -0.83 -11.33
CA VAL A 341 30.49 -0.99 -10.46
C VAL A 341 30.84 -0.67 -9.01
N ILE A 342 29.89 -0.05 -8.31
CA ILE A 342 29.90 0.12 -6.85
C ILE A 342 28.51 -0.16 -6.27
N LEU A 343 28.45 -0.41 -4.97
CA LEU A 343 27.20 -0.36 -4.22
C LEU A 343 26.92 1.08 -3.75
N LYS A 344 25.65 1.48 -3.63
CA LYS A 344 25.24 2.76 -3.01
C LYS A 344 25.76 2.86 -1.57
N SER A 345 25.71 1.75 -0.83
CA SER A 345 26.31 1.59 0.50
C SER A 345 27.84 1.69 0.55
N GLU A 346 28.56 1.51 -0.57
CA GLU A 346 30.00 1.80 -0.67
C GLU A 346 30.27 3.29 -0.87
N ALA A 347 29.37 4.02 -1.52
CA ALA A 347 29.49 5.47 -1.61
C ALA A 347 29.39 6.12 -0.22
N THR A 348 28.44 5.71 0.62
CA THR A 348 28.17 6.30 1.95
C THR A 348 29.14 5.82 3.06
N GLN A 349 30.39 5.53 2.75
CA GLN A 349 31.40 5.02 3.70
C GLN A 349 32.57 5.98 4.01
N LEU A 350 32.34 7.29 3.89
CA LEU A 350 33.27 8.29 4.43
C LEU A 350 33.20 8.31 5.96
N ALA A 351 34.35 8.38 6.63
CA ALA A 351 34.43 8.49 8.08
C ALA A 351 35.43 9.59 8.48
N ARG A 352 35.13 10.33 9.55
CA ARG A 352 36.06 11.31 10.14
C ARG A 352 37.35 10.61 10.57
N ALA A 353 38.46 10.99 9.95
CA ALA A 353 39.80 10.51 10.24
C ALA A 353 40.48 11.38 11.31
N ASP A 354 40.46 12.71 11.14
CA ASP A 354 41.12 13.65 12.05
C ASP A 354 40.51 15.06 11.93
N PHE A 355 40.73 15.87 12.97
CA PHE A 355 40.48 17.31 12.96
C PHE A 355 41.65 18.01 13.65
N SER A 356 42.41 18.80 12.90
CA SER A 356 43.73 19.27 13.32
C SER A 356 44.12 20.61 12.67
N GLY A 357 45.17 21.22 13.22
CA GLY A 357 45.56 22.59 12.89
C GLY A 357 44.68 23.65 13.56
N SER A 358 44.92 24.90 13.21
CA SER A 358 44.20 26.09 13.70
C SER A 358 44.42 27.28 12.75
N GLY A 359 43.61 28.33 12.89
CA GLY A 359 43.64 29.49 12.00
C GLY A 359 43.47 29.07 10.53
N SER A 360 44.30 29.64 9.64
CA SER A 360 44.32 29.32 8.21
C SER A 360 44.82 27.91 7.87
N LYS A 361 45.29 27.13 8.86
CA LYS A 361 45.74 25.74 8.73
C LYS A 361 44.74 24.74 9.34
N LEU A 362 43.54 25.18 9.71
CA LEU A 362 42.51 24.29 10.26
C LEU A 362 41.99 23.33 9.19
N ASN A 363 42.11 22.03 9.46
CA ASN A 363 41.81 20.95 8.52
C ASN A 363 40.84 19.93 9.11
N PHE A 364 39.91 19.46 8.28
CA PHE A 364 39.04 18.31 8.58
C PHE A 364 39.38 17.18 7.61
N ALA A 365 39.75 16.02 8.13
CA ALA A 365 40.16 14.88 7.31
C ALA A 365 39.12 13.76 7.35
N LEU A 366 38.83 13.20 6.17
CA LEU A 366 37.98 12.03 5.99
C LEU A 366 38.77 10.88 5.40
N ILE A 367 38.38 9.66 5.73
CA ILE A 367 38.82 8.43 5.05
C ILE A 367 37.58 7.73 4.49
N ASP A 368 37.60 7.44 3.21
CA ASP A 368 36.71 6.48 2.56
C ASP A 368 37.12 5.06 2.96
N ARG A 369 36.23 4.36 3.67
CA ARG A 369 36.44 2.98 4.13
C ARG A 369 36.21 1.95 3.03
N ALA A 370 35.33 2.23 2.07
CA ALA A 370 35.08 1.37 0.92
C ALA A 370 36.19 1.44 -0.14
N ARG A 371 37.01 2.52 -0.11
CA ARG A 371 38.12 2.78 -1.04
C ARG A 371 37.66 2.83 -2.51
N LYS A 372 36.55 3.53 -2.77
CA LYS A 372 35.95 3.76 -4.09
C LYS A 372 36.02 5.22 -4.57
N SER A 373 36.69 6.10 -3.80
CA SER A 373 36.83 7.54 -4.09
C SER A 373 37.67 7.89 -5.32
N ASP A 374 38.27 6.89 -5.96
CA ASP A 374 38.86 6.94 -7.29
C ASP A 374 37.80 6.90 -8.41
N LEU A 375 36.72 6.15 -8.22
CA LEU A 375 35.57 6.09 -9.13
C LEU A 375 34.51 7.18 -8.81
N ILE A 376 34.37 7.55 -7.53
CA ILE A 376 33.25 8.39 -7.06
C ILE A 376 33.60 9.88 -7.04
N ALA A 377 32.92 10.65 -7.90
CA ALA A 377 32.92 12.11 -7.80
C ALA A 377 32.30 12.54 -6.47
N THR A 378 32.99 13.40 -5.71
CA THR A 378 32.58 13.78 -4.35
C THR A 378 32.65 15.29 -4.18
N GLN A 379 31.51 15.91 -3.86
CA GLN A 379 31.39 17.32 -3.49
C GLN A 379 31.04 17.43 -2.01
N PHE A 380 31.61 18.42 -1.32
CA PHE A 380 31.36 18.66 0.09
C PHE A 380 30.59 19.96 0.32
N GLN A 381 29.56 19.89 1.15
CA GLN A 381 28.90 21.02 1.78
C GLN A 381 29.17 20.98 3.27
N ILE A 382 29.31 22.15 3.89
CA ILE A 382 29.58 22.28 5.32
C ILE A 382 28.69 23.36 5.93
N LYS A 383 28.18 23.06 7.13
CA LYS A 383 27.62 24.01 8.08
C LYS A 383 28.54 24.03 9.30
N TYR A 384 29.31 25.11 9.42
CA TYR A 384 30.28 25.31 10.49
C TYR A 384 29.68 26.26 11.53
N ARG A 385 29.58 25.81 12.78
CA ARG A 385 29.07 26.58 13.92
C ARG A 385 30.15 26.68 15.00
N ALA A 386 30.22 27.81 15.68
CA ALA A 386 31.18 28.03 16.76
C ALA A 386 30.54 28.77 17.95
N ALA A 387 30.92 28.37 19.16
CA ALA A 387 30.52 29.01 20.40
C ALA A 387 31.64 29.94 20.94
N ARG A 388 31.25 31.07 21.53
CA ARG A 388 32.18 31.98 22.22
C ARG A 388 32.28 31.60 23.71
N GLY A 389 33.48 31.68 24.30
CA GLY A 389 33.67 31.69 25.75
C GLY A 389 33.80 30.33 26.44
N SER A 390 33.61 30.32 27.76
CA SER A 390 33.99 29.25 28.69
C SER A 390 32.98 28.10 28.82
N ASP A 391 31.81 28.17 28.17
CA ASP A 391 30.76 27.14 28.24
C ASP A 391 31.08 25.91 27.39
N ARG A 392 32.16 25.24 27.79
CA ARG A 392 32.71 24.05 27.16
C ARG A 392 31.77 22.87 27.38
N PHE A 393 31.16 22.41 26.29
CA PHE A 393 30.36 21.19 26.21
C PHE A 393 29.05 21.16 27.02
N SER A 394 28.56 22.31 27.49
CA SER A 394 27.17 22.42 27.98
C SER A 394 26.16 22.09 26.87
N SER A 395 24.99 21.58 27.25
CA SER A 395 23.81 21.49 26.37
C SER A 395 23.35 22.87 25.89
N ASN A 396 23.65 23.92 26.67
CA ASN A 396 23.14 25.28 26.48
C ASN A 396 24.16 26.22 25.80
N ALA A 397 25.23 25.68 25.22
CA ALA A 397 26.25 26.49 24.55
C ALA A 397 25.71 27.11 23.24
N ASP A 398 25.85 28.43 23.07
CA ASP A 398 25.35 29.18 21.91
C ASP A 398 26.24 28.98 20.66
N TYR A 399 26.02 27.87 19.96
CA TYR A 399 26.63 27.57 18.66
C TYR A 399 25.95 28.35 17.54
N ARG A 400 26.58 29.43 17.07
CA ARG A 400 26.11 30.20 15.91
C ARG A 400 26.82 29.77 14.64
N THR A 401 26.08 29.63 13.55
CA THR A 401 26.63 29.40 12.20
C THR A 401 27.59 30.54 11.83
N ARG A 402 28.79 30.18 11.38
CA ARG A 402 29.81 31.12 10.87
C ARG A 402 30.10 30.93 9.38
N TYR A 403 29.79 29.75 8.85
CA TYR A 403 29.80 29.48 7.42
C TYR A 403 28.82 28.36 7.10
N GLU A 404 28.12 28.46 5.98
CA GLU A 404 27.21 27.45 5.46
C GLU A 404 27.25 27.48 3.93
N GLY A 405 27.53 26.33 3.30
CA GLY A 405 27.57 26.21 1.84
C GLY A 405 28.57 25.17 1.33
N ASN A 406 28.80 25.18 0.01
CA ASN A 406 29.80 24.32 -0.63
C ASN A 406 31.21 24.61 -0.10
N ILE A 407 32.06 23.59 -0.01
CA ILE A 407 33.51 23.74 0.11
C ILE A 407 34.06 23.81 -1.34
N PRO A 408 34.74 24.90 -1.73
CA PRO A 408 35.38 25.01 -3.04
C PRO A 408 36.37 23.88 -3.31
N ALA A 409 36.44 23.41 -4.56
CA ALA A 409 37.21 22.22 -4.93
C ALA A 409 38.72 22.37 -4.66
N GLU A 410 39.26 23.58 -4.80
CA GLU A 410 40.64 23.94 -4.49
C GLU A 410 40.98 23.88 -2.99
N LEU A 411 39.97 23.82 -2.11
CA LEU A 411 40.13 23.59 -0.68
C LEU A 411 40.04 22.10 -0.30
N VAL A 412 39.73 21.22 -1.25
CA VAL A 412 39.61 19.77 -1.07
C VAL A 412 40.79 19.06 -1.76
N SER A 413 41.71 18.51 -0.99
CA SER A 413 42.77 17.64 -1.53
C SER A 413 42.45 16.17 -1.26
N ARG A 414 42.63 15.30 -2.26
CA ARG A 414 42.49 13.84 -2.13
C ARG A 414 43.85 13.16 -2.31
N SER A 415 44.16 12.22 -1.42
CA SER A 415 45.30 11.30 -1.53
C SER A 415 44.79 9.88 -1.31
N ASN A 416 44.74 9.08 -2.38
CA ASN A 416 44.08 7.76 -2.40
C ASN A 416 42.63 7.84 -1.89
N ASN A 417 42.34 7.21 -0.75
CA ASN A 417 41.04 7.18 -0.08
C ASN A 417 40.91 8.24 1.06
N ARG A 418 41.86 9.14 1.24
CA ARG A 418 41.82 10.21 2.25
C ARG A 418 41.52 11.56 1.60
N PHE A 419 40.50 12.25 2.09
CA PHE A 419 40.24 13.65 1.78
C PHE A 419 40.75 14.54 2.92
N THR A 420 41.25 15.73 2.58
CA THR A 420 41.60 16.80 3.53
C THR A 420 40.91 18.08 3.07
N LEU A 421 40.07 18.62 3.95
CA LEU A 421 39.25 19.81 3.73
C LEU A 421 39.92 20.98 4.47
N ASN A 422 40.41 21.98 3.74
CA ASN A 422 41.14 23.12 4.29
C ASN A 422 40.18 24.18 4.87
N LEU A 423 39.46 23.83 5.94
CA LEU A 423 38.40 24.66 6.53
C LEU A 423 38.88 26.04 6.97
N GLY A 424 40.15 26.18 7.37
CA GLY A 424 40.76 27.45 7.75
C GLY A 424 40.87 28.48 6.62
N LYS A 425 40.64 28.08 5.36
CA LYS A 425 40.61 28.96 4.19
C LYS A 425 39.20 29.35 3.75
N LEU A 426 38.15 28.83 4.40
CA LEU A 426 36.77 29.32 4.20
C LEU A 426 36.65 30.75 4.76
N PRO A 427 35.68 31.56 4.29
CA PRO A 427 35.44 32.92 4.78
C PRO A 427 34.77 32.91 6.17
N ILE A 428 35.48 32.39 7.17
CA ILE A 428 35.12 32.36 8.59
C ILE A 428 35.99 33.40 9.31
N GLU A 429 35.38 34.23 10.16
CA GLU A 429 36.13 35.24 10.93
C GLU A 429 37.22 34.57 11.79
N SER A 430 38.44 35.14 11.76
CA SER A 430 39.63 34.51 12.35
C SER A 430 39.53 34.24 13.85
N GLU A 431 38.62 34.90 14.58
CA GLU A 431 38.36 34.63 16.00
C GLU A 431 37.76 33.24 16.25
N PHE A 432 36.98 32.69 15.33
CA PHE A 432 36.36 31.36 15.46
C PHE A 432 37.29 30.22 15.03
N LEU A 433 38.38 30.53 14.33
CA LEU A 433 39.40 29.56 13.93
C LEU A 433 40.53 29.40 14.98
N ARG A 434 40.45 30.10 16.12
CA ARG A 434 41.52 30.13 17.13
C ARG A 434 41.65 28.81 17.90
N PRO A 435 42.86 28.46 18.35
CA PRO A 435 43.07 27.38 19.30
C PRO A 435 42.17 27.53 20.54
N GLY A 436 41.47 26.46 20.92
CA GLY A 436 40.55 26.44 22.05
C GLY A 436 39.10 26.86 21.76
N VAL A 437 38.73 27.24 20.52
CA VAL A 437 37.31 27.48 20.17
C VAL A 437 36.55 26.14 20.08
N ALA A 438 35.35 26.10 20.66
CA ALA A 438 34.45 24.96 20.55
C ALA A 438 33.59 25.07 19.28
N VAL A 439 33.56 23.99 18.50
CA VAL A 439 33.01 23.97 17.13
C VAL A 439 32.11 22.77 16.92
N GLU A 440 31.11 22.96 16.06
CA GLU A 440 30.21 21.95 15.57
C GLU A 440 30.21 22.03 14.04
N ILE A 441 30.44 20.89 13.40
CA ILE A 441 30.57 20.73 11.96
C ILE A 441 29.53 19.71 11.54
N GLU A 442 28.59 20.16 10.74
CA GLU A 442 27.74 19.31 9.93
C GLU A 442 28.31 19.34 8.51
N LEU A 443 28.67 18.17 7.98
CA LEU A 443 29.25 18.01 6.66
C LEU A 443 28.37 17.08 5.83
N VAL A 444 27.95 17.51 4.64
CA VAL A 444 27.22 16.68 3.68
C VAL A 444 28.14 16.39 2.51
N ALA A 445 28.41 15.11 2.27
CA ALA A 445 29.15 14.64 1.11
C ALA A 445 28.17 14.16 0.04
N ILE A 446 28.05 14.90 -1.05
CA ILE A 446 27.28 14.51 -2.23
C ILE A 446 28.21 13.64 -3.10
N ARG A 447 27.82 12.39 -3.32
CA ARG A 447 28.65 11.36 -3.95
C ARG A 447 27.97 10.80 -5.18
N SER A 448 28.64 10.88 -6.33
CA SER A 448 28.04 10.55 -7.63
C SER A 448 28.95 9.66 -8.47
N PHE A 449 28.34 8.71 -9.18
CA PHE A 449 29.00 7.79 -10.11
C PHE A 449 27.95 7.18 -11.06
N ALA A 450 28.32 6.96 -12.33
CA ALA A 450 27.44 6.39 -13.37
C ALA A 450 26.06 7.08 -13.50
N GLY A 451 26.00 8.41 -13.41
CA GLY A 451 24.75 9.18 -13.47
C GLY A 451 23.84 9.06 -12.24
N ARG A 452 24.26 8.33 -11.20
CA ARG A 452 23.56 8.20 -9.91
C ARG A 452 24.26 9.02 -8.84
N SER A 453 23.51 9.43 -7.82
CA SER A 453 24.01 10.23 -6.70
C SER A 453 23.36 9.85 -5.38
N THR A 454 24.09 10.00 -4.27
CA THR A 454 23.59 9.84 -2.91
C THR A 454 24.32 10.82 -1.99
N GLU A 455 23.69 11.17 -0.88
CA GLU A 455 24.30 12.02 0.14
C GLU A 455 24.75 11.20 1.35
N GLN A 456 25.79 11.67 2.02
CA GLN A 456 26.20 11.17 3.32
C GLN A 456 26.43 12.34 4.29
N LYS A 457 25.64 12.40 5.37
CA LYS A 457 25.81 13.35 6.46
C LYS A 457 26.87 12.85 7.45
N ILE A 458 27.76 13.73 7.88
CA ILE A 458 28.81 13.49 8.88
C ILE A 458 28.79 14.65 9.86
N GLU A 459 28.48 14.35 11.11
CA GLU A 459 28.47 15.34 12.19
C GLU A 459 29.69 15.19 13.09
N TRP A 460 30.24 16.32 13.54
CA TRP A 460 31.32 16.34 14.50
C TRP A 460 31.24 17.57 15.41
N ARG A 461 31.37 17.34 16.72
CA ARG A 461 31.51 18.39 17.73
C ARG A 461 32.80 18.20 18.50
N GLY A 462 33.48 19.30 18.81
CA GLY A 462 34.74 19.27 19.54
C GLY A 462 35.36 20.64 19.72
N GLN A 463 36.69 20.67 19.85
CA GLN A 463 37.44 21.90 20.11
C GLN A 463 38.66 21.95 19.19
N ILE A 464 38.97 23.13 18.66
CA ILE A 464 40.25 23.37 17.95
C ILE A 464 41.37 23.17 18.96
N ARG A 465 42.33 22.28 18.65
CA ARG A 465 43.43 21.94 19.57
C ARG A 465 44.26 23.19 19.88
N ARG A 466 44.79 23.24 21.11
CA ARG A 466 45.68 24.30 21.60
C ARG A 466 47.05 24.20 20.94
#